data_AF-A0ABD1BT53-F1
#
_entry.id   AF-A0ABD1BT53-F1
#
_cell.length_a   1.000
_cell.length_b   1.000
_cell.length_c   1.000
_cell.angle_alpha   90.00
_cell.angle_beta   90.00
_cell.angle_gamma   90.00
#
_symmetry.space_group_name_H-M   'P 1'
#
loop_
_entity.id
_entity.type
_entity.pdbx_description
1 polymer ?
#
loop_
_entity_poly.entity_id
_entity_poly.type
_entity_poly.pdbx_seq_one_letter_code
_entity_poly.pdbx_strand_id
1 'polypeptide(L)'
;MDLKNQTGVEIKQIYEFLGCGFIEEEEVREIEKLCSFESLSKLEVNREGKLPNGIETKTFFRKGEIGGWRDTLTKSLAEAIDRTMEEKFQGSSLNFSS
;
A
#
# COMPACT_ATOMS: atom_id res chain seq x y z
N MET A 1 6.08 -1.93 -3.58
CA MET A 1 6.45 -0.50 -3.65
C MET A 1 5.76 0.15 -4.84
N ASP A 2 5.56 -0.63 -5.88
CA ASP A 2 5.10 -0.27 -7.21
C ASP A 2 3.71 0.38 -7.20
N LEU A 3 2.78 -0.12 -6.38
CA LEU A 3 1.48 0.56 -6.19
C LEU A 3 1.59 2.02 -5.73
N LYS A 4 2.63 2.36 -4.97
CA LYS A 4 2.87 3.75 -4.54
C LYS A 4 3.78 4.52 -5.51
N ASN A 5 4.66 3.84 -6.23
CA ASN A 5 5.64 4.46 -7.13
C ASN A 5 5.11 4.62 -8.58
N GLN A 6 4.16 3.78 -8.99
CA GLN A 6 3.66 3.61 -10.35
C GLN A 6 2.14 3.36 -10.35
N THR A 7 1.39 4.09 -9.51
CA THR A 7 -0.05 3.86 -9.28
C THR A 7 -0.86 3.67 -10.56
N GLY A 8 -0.67 4.53 -11.57
CA GLY A 8 -1.41 4.45 -12.83
C GLY A 8 -1.13 3.19 -13.66
N VAL A 9 0.10 2.65 -13.60
CA VAL A 9 0.45 1.39 -14.28
C VAL A 9 -0.25 0.22 -13.58
N GLU A 10 -0.20 0.20 -12.25
CA GLU A 10 -0.83 -0.84 -11.44
C GLU A 10 -2.36 -0.83 -11.59
N ILE A 11 -3.00 0.34 -11.67
CA ILE A 11 -4.44 0.47 -11.94
C ILE A 11 -4.78 -0.19 -13.29
N LYS A 12 -4.01 0.07 -14.34
CA LYS A 12 -4.24 -0.54 -15.67
C LYS A 12 -4.07 -2.06 -15.63
N GLN A 13 -3.04 -2.56 -14.94
CA GLN A 13 -2.82 -3.99 -14.78
C GLN A 13 -3.97 -4.68 -14.02
N ILE A 14 -4.48 -4.05 -12.95
CA ILE A 14 -5.65 -4.54 -12.22
C ILE A 14 -6.89 -4.54 -13.12
N TYR A 15 -7.09 -3.48 -13.91
CA TYR A 15 -8.23 -3.37 -14.82
C TYR A 15 -8.21 -4.46 -15.91
N GLU A 16 -7.04 -4.71 -16.49
CA GLU A 16 -6.82 -5.80 -17.45
C GLU A 16 -7.04 -7.17 -16.81
N PHE A 17 -6.50 -7.39 -15.60
CA PHE A 17 -6.66 -8.64 -14.86
C PHE A 17 -8.13 -8.96 -14.53
N LEU A 18 -8.94 -7.94 -14.24
CA LEU A 18 -10.38 -8.08 -14.01
C LEU A 18 -11.17 -8.34 -15.31
N GLY A 19 -10.53 -8.31 -16.48
CA GLY A 19 -11.18 -8.52 -17.77
C GLY A 19 -12.05 -7.34 -18.23
N CYS A 20 -11.85 -6.15 -17.66
CA CYS A 20 -12.64 -4.96 -17.99
C CYS A 20 -12.23 -4.33 -19.33
N GLY A 21 -11.09 -4.73 -19.90
CA GLY A 21 -10.61 -4.26 -21.20
C GLY A 21 -9.67 -3.07 -21.08
N PHE A 22 -9.94 -2.00 -21.82
CA PHE A 22 -9.13 -0.78 -21.85
C PHE A 22 -9.71 0.30 -20.92
N ILE A 23 -8.83 1.06 -20.27
CA ILE A 23 -9.20 2.20 -19.42
C ILE A 23 -8.49 3.45 -19.91
N GLU A 24 -9.23 4.56 -20.01
CA GLU A 24 -8.69 5.84 -20.46
C GLU A 24 -7.75 6.45 -19.40
N GLU A 25 -6.77 7.25 -19.84
CA GLU A 25 -5.83 7.90 -18.93
C GLU A 25 -6.52 8.87 -17.95
N GLU A 26 -7.65 9.46 -18.34
CA GLU A 26 -8.44 10.32 -17.44
C GLU A 26 -9.12 9.51 -16.33
N GLU A 27 -9.71 8.35 -16.67
CA GLU A 27 -10.32 7.45 -15.69
C GLU A 27 -9.27 6.92 -14.71
N VAL A 28 -8.05 6.61 -15.18
CA VAL A 28 -6.93 6.22 -14.31
C VAL A 28 -6.59 7.33 -13.32
N ARG A 29 -6.51 8.59 -13.77
CA ARG A 29 -6.24 9.74 -12.89
C ARG A 29 -7.35 9.95 -11.86
N GLU A 30 -8.60 9.78 -12.25
CA GLU A 30 -9.74 9.89 -11.34
C GLU A 30 -9.71 8.82 -10.26
N ILE A 31 -9.43 7.56 -10.64
CA ILE A 31 -9.28 6.45 -9.70
C ILE A 31 -8.11 6.69 -8.76
N GLU A 32 -6.95 7.08 -9.28
CA GLU A 32 -5.76 7.38 -8.47
C GLU A 32 -6.07 8.46 -7.44
N LYS A 33 -6.75 9.53 -7.85
CA LYS A 33 -7.18 10.60 -6.94
C LYS A 33 -8.14 10.08 -5.88
N LEU A 34 -9.22 9.41 -6.29
CA LEU A 34 -10.28 8.93 -5.40
C LEU A 34 -9.73 7.93 -4.36
N CYS A 35 -8.88 7.01 -4.81
CA CYS A 35 -8.29 5.94 -3.99
C CYS A 35 -6.97 6.35 -3.32
N SER A 36 -6.53 7.59 -3.48
CA SER A 36 -5.30 8.08 -2.85
C SER A 36 -5.39 7.99 -1.32
N PHE A 37 -4.24 7.78 -0.67
CA PHE A 37 -4.16 7.81 0.79
C PHE A 37 -4.71 9.13 1.36
N GLU A 38 -4.40 10.25 0.71
CA GLU A 38 -4.90 11.56 1.11
C GLU A 38 -6.42 11.66 1.04
N SER A 39 -7.03 11.24 -0.06
CA SER A 39 -8.49 11.29 -0.22
C SER A 39 -9.18 10.35 0.75
N LEU A 40 -8.75 9.10 0.84
CA LEU A 40 -9.39 8.10 1.70
C LEU A 40 -9.22 8.43 3.18
N SER A 41 -8.05 8.88 3.63
CA SER A 41 -7.81 9.22 5.05
C SER A 41 -8.61 10.43 5.52
N LYS A 42 -9.08 11.29 4.61
CA LYS A 42 -9.88 12.49 4.93
C LYS A 42 -11.38 12.24 5.00
N LEU A 43 -11.88 11.10 4.53
CA LEU A 43 -13.30 10.77 4.61
C LEU A 43 -13.76 10.67 6.06
N GLU A 44 -14.93 11.23 6.37
CA GLU A 44 -15.51 11.24 7.73
C GLU A 44 -15.61 9.83 8.31
N VAL A 45 -16.07 8.87 7.50
CA VAL A 45 -16.18 7.45 7.87
C VAL A 45 -14.84 6.83 8.28
N ASN A 46 -13.72 7.36 7.79
CA ASN A 46 -12.36 6.89 8.09
C ASN A 46 -11.68 7.71 9.20
N ARG A 47 -12.26 8.84 9.61
CA ARG A 47 -11.73 9.69 10.70
C ARG A 47 -12.48 9.51 12.01
N GLU A 48 -13.78 9.30 11.92
CA GLU A 48 -14.71 9.34 13.05
C GLU A 48 -15.56 8.06 13.16
N GLY A 49 -15.51 7.18 12.16
CA GLY A 49 -16.22 5.92 12.17
C GLY A 49 -15.69 4.96 13.25
N LYS A 50 -16.54 4.01 13.65
CA LYS A 50 -16.22 2.95 14.60
C LYS A 50 -16.79 1.62 14.12
N LEU A 51 -15.97 0.58 14.10
CA LEU A 51 -16.41 -0.76 13.72
C LEU A 51 -17.28 -1.39 14.82
N PRO A 52 -18.07 -2.45 14.51
CA PRO A 52 -18.90 -3.15 15.50
C PRO A 52 -18.10 -3.71 16.69
N ASN A 53 -16.82 -4.03 16.48
CA ASN A 53 -15.90 -4.49 17.53
C ASN A 53 -15.27 -3.34 18.36
N GLY A 54 -15.66 -2.10 18.07
CA GLY A 54 -15.24 -0.91 18.81
C GLY A 54 -13.96 -0.25 18.33
N ILE A 55 -13.30 -0.76 17.29
CA ILE A 55 -12.09 -0.15 16.74
C ILE A 55 -12.45 1.13 15.99
N GLU A 56 -11.76 2.22 16.30
CA GLU A 56 -11.88 3.49 15.59
C GLU A 56 -11.25 3.40 14.20
N THR A 57 -11.99 3.82 13.18
CA THR A 57 -11.58 3.72 11.77
C THR A 57 -10.33 4.51 11.43
N LYS A 58 -10.06 5.61 12.14
CA LYS A 58 -8.84 6.41 11.99
C LYS A 58 -7.55 5.63 12.21
N THR A 59 -7.62 4.52 12.94
CA THR A 59 -6.45 3.68 13.21
C THR A 59 -5.94 2.94 11.97
N PHE A 60 -6.78 2.76 10.94
CA PHE A 60 -6.39 2.11 9.68
C PHE A 60 -5.56 3.03 8.76
N PHE A 61 -5.62 4.35 8.94
CA PHE A 61 -4.89 5.34 8.12
C PHE A 61 -3.79 6.04 8.93
N ARG A 62 -2.59 5.45 8.97
CA ARG A 62 -1.46 5.95 9.78
C ARG A 62 -0.57 6.98 9.05
N LYS A 63 0.40 6.50 8.25
CA LYS A 63 1.30 7.35 7.45
C LYS A 63 1.25 7.04 5.95
N GLY A 64 0.95 5.78 5.58
CA GLY A 64 0.92 5.36 4.18
C GLY A 64 2.29 5.44 3.48
N GLU A 65 3.40 5.46 4.21
CA GLU A 65 4.76 5.70 3.70
C GLU A 65 5.61 4.43 3.60
N ILE A 66 6.47 4.39 2.59
CA ILE A 66 7.48 3.35 2.45
C ILE A 66 8.66 3.71 3.37
N GLY A 67 9.24 2.72 4.04
CA GLY A 67 10.36 2.92 4.95
C GLY A 67 9.99 3.42 6.35
N GLY A 68 8.70 3.54 6.67
CA GLY A 68 8.24 4.00 7.99
C GLY A 68 8.63 3.09 9.17
N TRP A 69 9.21 1.91 8.90
CA TRP A 69 9.80 1.03 9.92
C TRP A 69 11.05 1.64 10.56
N ARG A 70 11.76 2.54 9.85
CA ARG A 70 13.00 3.19 10.32
C ARG A 70 12.77 4.04 11.56
N ASP A 71 11.55 4.53 11.76
CA ASP A 71 11.16 5.32 12.93
C ASP A 71 10.97 4.46 14.19
N THR A 72 10.91 3.13 14.05
CA THR A 72 10.48 2.22 15.13
C THR A 72 11.49 1.12 15.42
N LEU A 73 12.14 0.57 14.39
CA LEU A 73 13.09 -0.53 14.54
C LEU A 73 14.51 -0.01 14.77
N THR A 74 15.24 -0.70 15.64
CA THR A 74 16.70 -0.54 15.71
C THR A 74 17.35 -1.14 14.47
N LYS A 75 18.55 -0.66 14.14
CA LYS A 75 19.34 -1.19 13.01
C LYS A 75 19.54 -2.71 13.11
N SER A 76 19.85 -3.22 14.31
CA SER A 76 20.06 -4.65 14.53
C SER A 76 18.80 -5.49 14.30
N LEU A 77 17.62 -4.96 14.65
CA LEU A 77 16.35 -5.65 14.43
C LEU A 77 15.98 -5.65 12.94
N ALA A 78 16.19 -4.54 12.25
CA ALA A 78 16.00 -4.47 10.80
C ALA A 78 16.91 -5.48 10.07
N GLU A 79 18.21 -5.52 10.41
CA GLU A 79 19.16 -6.49 9.84
C GLU A 79 18.75 -7.95 10.13
N ALA A 80 18.21 -8.23 11.32
CA ALA A 80 17.72 -9.56 11.65
C ALA A 80 16.50 -9.97 10.79
N ILE A 81 15.60 -9.02 10.51
CA ILE A 81 14.45 -9.24 9.63
C ILE A 81 14.92 -9.44 8.18
N ASP A 82 15.86 -8.62 7.70
CA ASP A 82 16.40 -8.73 6.33
C ASP A 82 17.06 -10.10 6.10
N ARG A 83 17.90 -10.56 7.04
CA ARG A 83 18.48 -11.91 6.98
C ARG A 83 17.42 -13.01 6.97
N THR A 84 16.40 -12.88 7.84
CA THR A 84 15.32 -13.87 7.92
C THR A 84 14.53 -13.93 6.61
N MET A 85 14.26 -12.77 5.98
CA MET A 85 13.62 -12.72 4.67
C MET A 85 14.48 -13.42 3.61
N GLU A 86 15.77 -13.09 3.52
CA GLU A 86 16.66 -13.67 2.52
C GLU A 86 16.76 -15.19 2.66
N GLU A 87 16.90 -15.72 3.88
CA GLU A 87 16.90 -17.15 4.15
C GLU A 87 15.58 -17.84 3.75
N LYS A 88 14.44 -17.20 4.03
CA LYS A 88 13.11 -17.78 3.75
C LYS A 88 12.72 -17.73 2.28
N PHE A 89 13.20 -16.73 1.55
CA PHE A 89 12.93 -16.54 0.13
C PHE A 89 14.07 -17.04 -0.77
N GLN A 90 15.12 -17.63 -0.19
CA GLN A 90 16.23 -18.21 -0.93
C GLN A 90 15.72 -19.26 -1.92
N GLY A 91 16.09 -19.11 -3.19
CA GLY A 91 15.67 -20.01 -4.28
C GLY A 91 14.29 -19.68 -4.86
N SER A 92 13.58 -18.68 -4.35
CA SER A 92 12.43 -18.08 -5.04
C SER A 92 12.87 -17.00 -6.02
N SER A 93 12.01 -16.67 -6.98
CA SER A 93 12.19 -15.50 -7.86
C SER A 93 11.69 -14.20 -7.23
N LEU A 94 11.34 -14.21 -5.94
CA LEU A 94 10.81 -13.04 -5.25
C LEU A 94 11.96 -12.11 -4.86
N ASN A 95 11.83 -10.84 -5.26
CA ASN A 95 12.74 -9.78 -4.89
C ASN A 95 11.90 -8.58 -4.43
N PHE A 96 12.21 -8.05 -3.25
CA PHE A 96 11.55 -6.88 -2.70
C PHE A 96 12.54 -5.72 -2.72
N SER A 97 12.25 -4.71 -3.53
CA SER A 97 13.00 -3.46 -3.52
C SER A 97 12.58 -2.61 -2.31
N SER A 98 13.56 -2.13 -1.54
CA SER A 98 13.37 -1.14 -0.46
C SER A 98 13.54 0.29 -0.93
#